data_AF-A0A3D4ZR53-F1
#
_entry.id   AF-A0A3D4ZR53-F1
#
_cell.length_a   1.000
_cell.length_b   1.000
_cell.length_c   1.000
_cell.angle_alpha   90.00
_cell.angle_beta   90.00
_cell.angle_gamma   90.00
#
_symmetry.space_group_name_H-M   'P 1'
#
loop_
_entity.id
_entity.type
_entity.pdbx_description
1 polymer ?
#
loop_
_entity_poly.entity_id
_entity_poly.type
_entity_poly.pdbx_seq_one_letter_code
_entity_poly.pdbx_strand_id
1 'polypeptide(L)'
;MRARWQPHLDQAALTTQKYIWPNGRYANVNDAHWSDNTTDRWDCYGVLDEYRPQRSEPQLLTWSGHAVLGRGEGDDQVQARLNFHGAYGHDHFDMLNFFLYAKGDELISETDYGSGALRGWTASMPGHNTVVIDEQEPFHRSSAPRRQFTDIDAMPDVEDYDWARYTIGHGVCLTDGQLRLFASDGPNGLQVVEVDGQRTWPAELCSLYRRTICMVHSSGPDVYFVDIFRVRGGSVHDWMLHGPLHLNYTAQTSLPLQADPDAERKLHTRISNLRTASTQEQWDITFTAETGQKVRTIMLGGPETQVILGEAPAMRREGEATFLDVRRQGPESIFVAVHEPYTDQPKIERVSLKPLTDASEMAVAVEVDLDGRRDAFLSTLDASGHIEDHFTGHFGYMSMSRAEARLDAYIADAQALQTGPVHVEAAPAWEGNVLDTMSVERGDEVNGFVTDAELPEGEELSGKLLLTEDGDGTTRGFLVTGVEAGEQARRIITIDRVPGMLIKQDHVKLEYFPNWGIPGGLTFRIINTATGPEG
;
A
#
# COMPACT_ATOMS: atom_id res chain seq x y z
N MET A 1 -17.17 33.62 -6.94
CA MET A 1 -17.42 32.17 -6.72
C MET A 1 -16.21 31.33 -7.12
N ARG A 2 -15.70 31.37 -8.36
CA ARG A 2 -14.48 30.63 -8.76
C ARG A 2 -13.24 30.93 -7.90
N ALA A 3 -12.93 32.21 -7.64
CA ALA A 3 -11.76 32.58 -6.83
C ALA A 3 -11.76 31.99 -5.40
N ARG A 4 -12.94 31.72 -4.82
CA ARG A 4 -13.08 31.08 -3.50
C ARG A 4 -12.67 29.61 -3.54
N TRP A 5 -12.99 28.91 -4.64
CA TRP A 5 -12.76 27.47 -4.79
C TRP A 5 -11.46 27.15 -5.52
N GLN A 6 -10.76 28.15 -6.07
CA GLN A 6 -9.57 27.92 -6.89
C GLN A 6 -8.50 27.09 -6.17
N PRO A 7 -8.12 27.38 -4.90
CA PRO A 7 -7.13 26.55 -4.20
C PRO A 7 -7.54 25.07 -4.09
N HIS A 8 -8.82 24.83 -3.83
CA HIS A 8 -9.38 23.47 -3.74
C HIS A 8 -9.35 22.76 -5.10
N LEU A 9 -9.67 23.47 -6.18
CA LEU A 9 -9.62 22.93 -7.54
C LEU A 9 -8.18 22.63 -7.97
N ASP A 10 -7.23 23.50 -7.61
CA ASP A 10 -5.80 23.30 -7.88
C ASP A 10 -5.28 22.08 -7.12
N GLN A 11 -5.65 21.94 -5.83
CA GLN A 11 -5.27 20.77 -5.02
C GLN A 11 -5.90 19.47 -5.53
N ALA A 12 -7.16 19.51 -5.98
CA ALA A 12 -7.82 18.37 -6.61
C ALA A 12 -7.10 17.96 -7.90
N ALA A 13 -6.77 18.91 -8.77
CA ALA A 13 -6.02 18.66 -10.00
C ALA A 13 -4.63 18.06 -9.72
N LEU A 14 -3.88 18.62 -8.75
CA LEU A 14 -2.59 18.10 -8.33
C LEU A 14 -2.69 16.67 -7.78
N THR A 15 -3.75 16.36 -7.04
CA THR A 15 -3.99 15.02 -6.50
C THR A 15 -4.28 14.02 -7.62
N THR A 16 -5.09 14.39 -8.61
CA THR A 16 -5.34 13.55 -9.80
C THR A 16 -4.07 13.29 -10.60
N GLN A 17 -3.18 14.28 -10.75
CA GLN A 17 -1.90 14.08 -11.45
C GLN A 17 -0.98 13.06 -10.76
N LYS A 18 -1.10 12.85 -9.44
CA LYS A 18 -0.33 11.81 -8.72
C LYS A 18 -0.77 10.39 -9.08
N TYR A 19 -1.92 10.22 -9.72
CA TYR A 19 -2.37 8.95 -10.30
C TYR A 19 -1.86 8.74 -11.73
N ILE A 20 -0.95 9.56 -12.26
CA ILE A 20 -0.41 9.38 -13.60
C ILE A 20 0.90 8.58 -13.54
N TRP A 21 0.97 7.52 -14.33
CA TRP A 21 2.17 6.74 -14.57
C TRP A 21 3.21 7.53 -15.36
N PRO A 22 4.50 7.14 -15.30
CA PRO A 22 5.55 7.76 -16.12
C PRO A 22 5.30 7.71 -17.64
N ASN A 23 4.53 6.74 -18.14
CA ASN A 23 4.12 6.69 -19.56
C ASN A 23 2.97 7.65 -19.91
N GLY A 24 2.46 8.42 -18.94
CA GLY A 24 1.37 9.40 -19.13
C GLY A 24 -0.04 8.82 -18.99
N ARG A 25 -0.19 7.51 -18.79
CA ARG A 25 -1.50 6.90 -18.52
C ARG A 25 -1.87 7.04 -17.05
N TYR A 26 -3.16 6.99 -16.74
CA TYR A 26 -3.59 6.84 -15.35
C TYR A 26 -3.26 5.44 -14.81
N ALA A 27 -2.83 5.40 -13.56
CA ALA A 27 -3.00 4.29 -12.65
C ALA A 27 -4.51 4.12 -12.40
N ASN A 28 -5.18 3.44 -13.32
CA ASN A 28 -6.58 3.10 -13.21
C ASN A 28 -6.79 2.32 -11.92
N VAL A 29 -7.54 2.88 -10.99
CA VAL A 29 -7.92 2.25 -9.72
C VAL A 29 -9.44 2.30 -9.65
N ASN A 30 -10.05 1.19 -9.23
CA ASN A 30 -11.48 0.97 -9.25
C ASN A 30 -12.11 1.09 -10.64
N ASP A 31 -13.33 1.63 -10.69
CA ASP A 31 -14.13 1.94 -11.88
C ASP A 31 -13.45 2.98 -12.77
N ALA A 32 -12.37 2.58 -13.45
CA ALA A 32 -11.57 3.39 -14.33
C ALA A 32 -11.35 2.68 -15.67
N HIS A 33 -11.59 3.38 -16.79
CA HIS A 33 -11.42 2.79 -18.10
C HIS A 33 -9.96 2.81 -18.57
N TRP A 34 -9.45 1.66 -19.00
CA TRP A 34 -8.26 1.58 -19.82
C TRP A 34 -8.58 1.95 -21.27
N SER A 35 -7.95 3.00 -21.79
CA SER A 35 -8.11 3.41 -23.18
C SER A 35 -6.78 3.90 -23.77
N ASP A 36 -6.49 3.47 -24.99
CA ASP A 36 -5.40 4.02 -25.80
C ASP A 36 -5.85 5.26 -26.60
N ASN A 37 -7.13 5.64 -26.49
CA ASN A 37 -7.74 6.67 -27.34
C ASN A 37 -7.82 8.02 -26.61
N THR A 38 -6.98 8.97 -27.02
CA THR A 38 -6.92 10.34 -26.49
C THR A 38 -8.09 11.23 -26.92
N THR A 39 -8.98 10.73 -27.79
CA THR A 39 -10.10 11.49 -28.37
C THR A 39 -11.48 11.08 -27.87
N ASP A 40 -11.56 10.14 -26.91
CA ASP A 40 -12.85 9.81 -26.33
C ASP A 40 -13.37 11.03 -25.55
N ARG A 41 -14.69 11.21 -25.53
CA ARG A 41 -15.37 12.48 -25.17
C ARG A 41 -15.18 12.93 -23.71
N TRP A 42 -14.39 12.16 -22.96
CA TRP A 42 -13.99 12.35 -21.58
C TRP A 42 -12.46 12.27 -21.55
N ASP A 43 -11.79 13.42 -21.51
CA ASP A 43 -10.32 13.59 -21.53
C ASP A 43 -9.57 12.91 -20.35
N CYS A 44 -10.27 12.10 -19.54
CA CYS A 44 -9.76 11.39 -18.37
C CYS A 44 -9.28 9.96 -18.65
N TYR A 45 -9.23 9.50 -19.91
CA TYR A 45 -8.87 8.12 -20.26
C TYR A 45 -7.72 7.99 -21.26
N GLY A 46 -7.13 9.10 -21.71
CA GLY A 46 -6.04 9.10 -22.68
C GLY A 46 -4.64 9.19 -22.06
N VAL A 47 -3.61 9.12 -22.91
CA VAL A 47 -2.23 9.44 -22.50
C VAL A 47 -2.10 10.95 -22.32
N LEU A 48 -1.71 11.36 -21.11
CA LEU A 48 -1.57 12.75 -20.68
C LEU A 48 -0.10 13.18 -20.68
N ASP A 49 0.46 13.35 -21.88
CA ASP A 49 1.88 13.68 -22.06
C ASP A 49 2.34 14.94 -21.29
N GLU A 50 1.46 15.94 -21.19
CA GLU A 50 1.75 17.20 -20.49
C GLU A 50 1.83 17.05 -18.96
N TYR A 51 1.25 15.98 -18.40
CA TYR A 51 1.25 15.70 -16.96
C TYR A 51 2.14 14.51 -16.58
N ARG A 52 2.98 14.01 -17.52
CA ARG A 52 3.94 12.96 -17.20
C ARG A 52 4.85 13.40 -16.05
N PRO A 53 4.96 12.59 -14.98
CA PRO A 53 5.92 12.88 -13.93
C PRO A 53 7.33 12.90 -14.50
N GLN A 54 8.09 13.93 -14.16
CA GLN A 54 9.51 14.04 -14.53
C GLN A 54 10.39 13.09 -13.69
N ARG A 55 9.91 12.78 -12.48
CA ARG A 55 10.51 11.86 -11.53
C ARG A 55 9.44 11.15 -10.74
N SER A 56 9.73 9.92 -10.32
CA SER A 56 8.91 9.19 -9.35
C SER A 56 9.42 9.45 -7.95
N GLU A 57 8.52 9.60 -6.99
CA GLU A 57 8.84 9.89 -5.60
C GLU A 57 7.94 9.09 -4.66
N PRO A 58 8.37 8.83 -3.42
CA PRO A 58 7.48 8.30 -2.39
C PRO A 58 6.32 9.30 -2.17
N GLN A 59 5.09 8.80 -2.23
CA GLN A 59 3.90 9.61 -2.02
C GLN A 59 2.90 8.86 -1.15
N LEU A 60 2.47 9.50 -0.08
CA LEU A 60 1.25 9.11 0.60
C LEU A 60 0.10 9.94 0.01
N LEU A 61 -1.07 9.35 -0.21
CA LEU A 61 -2.31 10.04 -0.58
C LEU A 61 -3.37 9.71 0.48
N THR A 62 -3.18 10.29 1.65
CA THR A 62 -3.90 10.00 2.90
C THR A 62 -5.41 9.89 2.74
N TRP A 63 -6.03 10.88 2.08
CA TRP A 63 -7.48 10.99 1.97
C TRP A 63 -8.09 10.07 0.92
N SER A 64 -7.30 9.60 -0.04
CA SER A 64 -7.74 8.65 -1.06
C SER A 64 -7.33 7.21 -0.76
N GLY A 65 -6.72 6.94 0.40
CA GLY A 65 -6.30 5.60 0.78
C GLY A 65 -5.32 4.96 -0.20
N HIS A 66 -4.25 5.68 -0.55
CA HIS A 66 -3.30 5.20 -1.55
C HIS A 66 -1.87 5.58 -1.19
N ALA A 67 -0.91 4.70 -1.49
CA ALA A 67 0.51 4.95 -1.28
C ALA A 67 1.31 4.55 -2.52
N VAL A 68 2.36 5.32 -2.79
CA VAL A 68 3.31 5.12 -3.88
C VAL A 68 4.70 5.00 -3.26
N LEU A 69 5.39 3.91 -3.56
CA LEU A 69 6.85 3.81 -3.42
C LEU A 69 7.44 4.12 -4.80
N GLY A 70 8.18 5.22 -4.90
CA GLY A 70 8.57 5.79 -6.19
C GLY A 70 10.00 6.29 -6.20
N ARG A 71 10.70 6.06 -7.31
CA ARG A 71 12.04 6.63 -7.57
C ARG A 71 12.40 6.64 -9.05
N GLY A 72 13.46 7.37 -9.38
CA GLY A 72 14.03 7.44 -10.72
C GLY A 72 13.49 8.63 -11.51
N GLU A 73 14.11 8.88 -12.66
CA GLU A 73 13.79 9.98 -13.58
C GLU A 73 13.76 9.45 -15.00
N GLY A 74 13.02 10.12 -15.90
CA GLY A 74 12.91 9.71 -17.30
C GLY A 74 12.42 8.26 -17.45
N ASP A 75 13.15 7.45 -18.22
CA ASP A 75 12.80 6.06 -18.53
C ASP A 75 13.11 5.07 -17.39
N ASP A 76 13.90 5.49 -16.40
CA ASP A 76 14.29 4.69 -15.23
C ASP A 76 13.29 4.83 -14.07
N GLN A 77 12.18 5.53 -14.29
CA GLN A 77 11.13 5.68 -13.28
C GLN A 77 10.51 4.33 -12.90
N VAL A 78 10.40 4.11 -11.59
CA VAL A 78 9.72 2.97 -10.99
C VAL A 78 8.70 3.48 -9.98
N GLN A 79 7.51 2.87 -9.99
CA GLN A 79 6.43 3.13 -9.04
C GLN A 79 5.74 1.82 -8.66
N ALA A 80 5.84 1.43 -7.39
CA ALA A 80 4.96 0.45 -6.78
C ALA A 80 3.84 1.17 -6.05
N ARG A 81 2.60 0.70 -6.22
CA ARG A 81 1.42 1.32 -5.62
C ARG A 81 0.70 0.32 -4.74
N LEU A 82 0.21 0.80 -3.60
CA LEU A 82 -0.62 0.04 -2.66
C LEU A 82 -1.94 0.80 -2.47
N ASN A 83 -3.04 0.15 -2.81
CA ASN A 83 -4.37 0.71 -2.70
C ASN A 83 -5.10 0.20 -1.45
N PHE A 84 -5.77 1.11 -0.74
CA PHE A 84 -6.42 0.82 0.55
C PHE A 84 -7.58 1.75 0.91
N HIS A 85 -8.26 2.33 -0.07
CA HIS A 85 -9.48 3.11 0.21
C HIS A 85 -10.63 2.20 0.63
N GLY A 86 -11.58 2.77 1.37
CA GLY A 86 -12.84 2.10 1.67
C GLY A 86 -13.78 2.00 0.47
N ALA A 87 -14.85 1.21 0.64
CA ALA A 87 -15.94 1.05 -0.30
C ALA A 87 -16.83 2.31 -0.34
N TYR A 88 -16.39 3.31 -1.11
CA TYR A 88 -17.06 4.60 -1.21
C TYR A 88 -17.94 4.76 -2.44
N GLY A 89 -18.18 3.68 -3.18
CA GLY A 89 -18.93 3.67 -4.42
C GLY A 89 -18.02 3.89 -5.63
N HIS A 90 -18.40 3.27 -6.75
CA HIS A 90 -17.49 3.03 -7.87
C HIS A 90 -16.21 2.28 -7.45
N ASP A 91 -16.29 1.51 -6.36
CA ASP A 91 -15.21 0.72 -5.78
C ASP A 91 -15.10 -0.68 -6.42
N HIS A 92 -13.87 -1.20 -6.43
CA HIS A 92 -13.60 -2.62 -6.59
C HIS A 92 -13.34 -3.27 -5.22
N PHE A 93 -13.37 -4.60 -5.17
CA PHE A 93 -12.99 -5.36 -3.99
C PHE A 93 -11.48 -5.57 -3.91
N ASP A 94 -10.71 -4.48 -3.85
CA ASP A 94 -9.26 -4.49 -4.08
C ASP A 94 -8.46 -3.96 -2.88
N MET A 95 -9.00 -4.11 -1.66
CA MET A 95 -8.29 -3.74 -0.44
C MET A 95 -6.90 -4.38 -0.38
N LEU A 96 -5.88 -3.56 -0.17
CA LEU A 96 -4.45 -3.91 -0.18
C LEU A 96 -3.91 -4.39 -1.54
N ASN A 97 -4.56 -4.03 -2.66
CA ASN A 97 -4.08 -4.36 -4.00
C ASN A 97 -2.72 -3.70 -4.32
N PHE A 98 -1.83 -4.47 -4.93
CA PHE A 98 -0.48 -4.07 -5.33
C PHE A 98 -0.34 -4.06 -6.84
N PHE A 99 0.28 -3.03 -7.38
CA PHE A 99 0.55 -2.97 -8.81
C PHE A 99 1.80 -2.12 -9.09
N LEU A 100 2.46 -2.40 -10.22
CA LEU A 100 3.85 -2.03 -10.45
C LEU A 100 4.05 -1.47 -11.85
N TYR A 101 4.65 -0.27 -11.91
CA TYR A 101 5.25 0.30 -13.10
C TYR A 101 6.77 0.25 -13.01
N ALA A 102 7.42 -0.34 -13.99
CA ALA A 102 8.87 -0.36 -14.13
C ALA A 102 9.27 -0.68 -15.58
N LYS A 103 10.49 -0.32 -15.99
CA LYS A 103 11.00 -0.65 -17.34
C LYS A 103 10.12 -0.08 -18.47
N GLY A 104 9.61 1.13 -18.24
CA GLY A 104 8.84 1.90 -19.22
C GLY A 104 7.35 1.53 -19.32
N ASP A 105 6.87 0.51 -18.59
CA ASP A 105 5.46 0.14 -18.62
C ASP A 105 4.96 -0.46 -17.30
N GLU A 106 3.66 -0.69 -17.21
CA GLU A 106 3.04 -1.48 -16.15
C GLU A 106 3.43 -2.96 -16.32
N LEU A 107 3.86 -3.62 -15.24
CA LEU A 107 4.31 -5.03 -15.24
C LEU A 107 3.43 -5.93 -14.37
N ILE A 108 2.78 -5.37 -13.37
CA ILE A 108 1.73 -5.99 -12.56
C ILE A 108 0.61 -4.98 -12.58
N SER A 109 -0.49 -5.33 -13.24
CA SER A 109 -1.53 -4.34 -13.51
C SER A 109 -2.58 -4.25 -12.41
N GLU A 110 -3.26 -3.11 -12.38
CA GLU A 110 -4.64 -3.05 -11.88
C GLU A 110 -5.60 -3.55 -13.00
N THR A 111 -6.89 -3.70 -12.71
CA THR A 111 -7.99 -4.09 -13.59
C THR A 111 -8.60 -2.92 -14.40
N ASP A 112 -9.81 -3.07 -14.91
CA ASP A 112 -10.54 -2.07 -15.70
C ASP A 112 -11.93 -1.86 -15.09
N TYR A 113 -12.63 -0.78 -15.42
CA TYR A 113 -14.03 -0.58 -15.07
C TYR A 113 -14.87 -1.84 -15.36
N GLY A 114 -14.68 -2.42 -16.55
CA GLY A 114 -15.42 -3.56 -17.05
C GLY A 114 -16.89 -3.26 -17.36
N SER A 115 -17.42 -3.79 -18.47
CA SER A 115 -18.84 -3.61 -18.80
C SER A 115 -19.56 -4.94 -19.00
N GLY A 116 -20.89 -4.93 -18.81
CA GLY A 116 -21.75 -6.09 -19.03
C GLY A 116 -21.30 -7.34 -18.27
N ALA A 117 -21.05 -8.43 -18.99
CA ALA A 117 -20.71 -9.73 -18.39
C ALA A 117 -19.33 -9.77 -17.70
N LEU A 118 -18.46 -8.79 -17.91
CA LEU A 118 -17.13 -8.72 -17.26
C LEU A 118 -17.12 -7.90 -15.97
N ARG A 119 -18.19 -7.16 -15.66
CA ARG A 119 -18.23 -6.28 -14.49
C ARG A 119 -17.99 -7.02 -13.17
N GLY A 120 -18.60 -8.19 -13.03
CA GLY A 120 -18.40 -9.01 -11.82
C GLY A 120 -17.00 -9.63 -11.71
N TRP A 121 -16.20 -9.66 -12.78
CA TRP A 121 -14.82 -10.15 -12.73
C TRP A 121 -13.85 -9.03 -12.37
N THR A 122 -14.00 -7.92 -13.11
CA THR A 122 -13.19 -6.71 -12.93
C THR A 122 -13.30 -6.16 -11.52
N ALA A 123 -14.49 -6.15 -10.91
CA ALA A 123 -14.67 -5.70 -9.54
C ALA A 123 -14.31 -6.73 -8.46
N SER A 124 -14.12 -8.01 -8.81
CA SER A 124 -13.97 -9.09 -7.83
C SER A 124 -12.59 -9.09 -7.18
N MET A 125 -12.50 -9.47 -5.91
CA MET A 125 -11.22 -9.57 -5.20
C MET A 125 -10.19 -10.49 -5.88
N PRO A 126 -10.55 -11.71 -6.37
CA PRO A 126 -9.62 -12.57 -7.09
C PRO A 126 -9.14 -12.02 -8.44
N GLY A 127 -9.78 -10.95 -8.93
CA GLY A 127 -9.33 -10.20 -10.11
C GLY A 127 -8.16 -9.25 -9.84
N HIS A 128 -7.81 -9.01 -8.58
CA HIS A 128 -6.79 -8.06 -8.14
C HIS A 128 -5.61 -8.77 -7.48
N ASN A 129 -4.49 -8.06 -7.32
CA ASN A 129 -3.29 -8.61 -6.70
C ASN A 129 -3.35 -8.45 -5.18
N THR A 130 -4.18 -9.25 -4.50
CA THR A 130 -4.38 -9.25 -3.05
C THR A 130 -4.70 -10.65 -2.53
N VAL A 131 -5.12 -10.80 -1.26
CA VAL A 131 -5.48 -12.12 -0.68
C VAL A 131 -7.00 -12.29 -0.55
N VAL A 132 -7.54 -13.38 -1.08
CA VAL A 132 -8.95 -13.78 -0.90
C VAL A 132 -9.07 -14.73 0.28
N ILE A 133 -10.12 -14.60 1.08
CA ILE A 133 -10.44 -15.49 2.21
C ILE A 133 -11.66 -16.34 1.83
N ASP A 134 -11.53 -17.66 1.95
CA ASP A 134 -12.60 -18.64 1.74
C ASP A 134 -13.31 -18.54 0.37
N GLU A 135 -12.61 -18.08 -0.68
CA GLU A 135 -13.19 -17.76 -2.00
C GLU A 135 -14.42 -16.82 -1.91
N GLN A 136 -14.46 -15.97 -0.88
CA GLN A 136 -15.54 -15.01 -0.66
C GLN A 136 -15.12 -13.61 -1.09
N GLU A 137 -16.12 -12.77 -1.38
CA GLU A 137 -15.91 -11.34 -1.54
C GLU A 137 -15.95 -10.66 -0.16
N PRO A 138 -15.22 -9.54 0.02
CA PRO A 138 -15.32 -8.72 1.22
C PRO A 138 -16.70 -8.04 1.31
N PHE A 139 -16.88 -7.18 2.32
CA PHE A 139 -18.10 -6.39 2.44
C PHE A 139 -18.36 -5.57 1.16
N HIS A 140 -19.45 -5.90 0.46
CA HIS A 140 -20.00 -4.97 -0.52
C HIS A 140 -20.54 -3.73 0.20
N ARG A 141 -20.43 -2.54 -0.42
CA ARG A 141 -20.96 -1.29 0.14
C ARG A 141 -22.43 -1.38 0.61
N SER A 142 -23.23 -2.28 0.02
CA SER A 142 -24.62 -2.49 0.43
C SER A 142 -24.79 -3.16 1.80
N SER A 143 -23.80 -3.97 2.22
CA SER A 143 -23.81 -4.79 3.44
C SER A 143 -22.71 -4.44 4.44
N ALA A 144 -21.73 -3.63 4.06
CA ALA A 144 -20.69 -3.12 4.94
C ALA A 144 -21.28 -2.41 6.17
N PRO A 145 -20.58 -2.45 7.33
CA PRO A 145 -20.86 -1.54 8.44
C PRO A 145 -20.83 -0.10 7.95
N ARG A 146 -21.81 0.71 8.38
CA ARG A 146 -21.93 2.10 7.95
C ARG A 146 -21.97 3.04 9.13
N ARG A 147 -21.43 4.24 8.93
CA ARG A 147 -21.68 5.36 9.82
C ARG A 147 -23.15 5.76 9.74
N GLN A 148 -23.72 6.10 10.90
CA GLN A 148 -25.04 6.72 10.99
C GLN A 148 -24.87 8.22 11.14
N PHE A 149 -25.67 8.99 10.42
CA PHE A 149 -25.70 10.45 10.58
C PHE A 149 -26.22 10.82 11.98
N THR A 150 -25.55 11.79 12.58
CA THR A 150 -25.82 12.34 13.90
C THR A 150 -25.72 13.87 13.86
N ASP A 151 -26.06 14.53 14.96
CA ASP A 151 -26.06 16.01 15.02
C ASP A 151 -24.65 16.61 14.82
N ILE A 152 -23.57 15.87 15.11
CA ILE A 152 -22.19 16.34 14.87
C ILE A 152 -21.82 16.36 13.38
N ASP A 153 -22.62 15.71 12.53
CA ASP A 153 -22.47 15.75 11.08
C ASP A 153 -23.04 17.03 10.45
N ALA A 154 -23.85 17.79 11.20
CA ALA A 154 -24.52 18.99 10.72
C ALA A 154 -23.54 20.04 10.18
N MET A 155 -23.98 20.73 9.12
CA MET A 155 -23.31 21.92 8.59
C MET A 155 -24.30 23.08 8.56
N PRO A 156 -24.45 23.83 9.67
CA PRO A 156 -25.51 24.83 9.79
C PRO A 156 -25.42 25.96 8.76
N ASP A 157 -24.22 26.25 8.25
CA ASP A 157 -23.96 27.34 7.31
C ASP A 157 -23.88 26.89 5.83
N VAL A 158 -24.06 25.59 5.56
CA VAL A 158 -24.10 25.03 4.21
C VAL A 158 -25.51 24.53 3.96
N GLU A 159 -26.08 24.85 2.80
CA GLU A 159 -27.35 24.26 2.39
C GLU A 159 -27.19 22.74 2.39
N ASP A 160 -27.78 22.10 3.39
CA ASP A 160 -27.63 20.67 3.62
C ASP A 160 -28.33 19.93 2.49
N TYR A 161 -27.53 19.40 1.57
CA TYR A 161 -28.04 18.51 0.55
C TYR A 161 -28.29 17.15 1.19
N ASP A 162 -29.41 17.08 1.90
CA ASP A 162 -29.97 15.87 2.52
C ASP A 162 -29.95 14.70 1.51
N TRP A 163 -30.19 14.99 0.23
CA TRP A 163 -30.09 14.01 -0.86
C TRP A 163 -28.66 13.46 -1.09
N ALA A 164 -27.59 14.24 -0.93
CA ALA A 164 -26.22 13.74 -1.04
C ALA A 164 -25.89 12.74 0.09
N ARG A 165 -26.50 12.94 1.26
CA ARG A 165 -26.35 12.09 2.45
C ARG A 165 -27.16 10.80 2.37
N TYR A 166 -28.37 10.83 1.80
CA TYR A 166 -29.29 9.68 1.80
C TYR A 166 -29.38 8.93 0.46
N THR A 167 -29.09 9.56 -0.68
CA THR A 167 -29.42 8.97 -2.00
C THR A 167 -28.22 8.33 -2.70
N ILE A 168 -26.99 8.76 -2.39
CA ILE A 168 -25.83 8.35 -3.19
C ILE A 168 -25.24 7.02 -2.69
N GLY A 169 -25.37 6.64 -1.42
CA GLY A 169 -24.82 5.36 -0.93
C GLY A 169 -23.31 5.22 -1.18
N HIS A 170 -22.62 6.36 -1.23
CA HIS A 170 -21.18 6.57 -1.37
C HIS A 170 -20.70 7.25 -0.08
N GLY A 171 -19.46 7.03 0.37
CA GLY A 171 -18.88 7.76 1.51
C GLY A 171 -19.26 7.30 2.93
N VAL A 172 -20.11 6.28 3.10
CA VAL A 172 -20.69 5.90 4.42
C VAL A 172 -20.12 4.62 5.01
N CYS A 173 -19.38 3.82 4.24
CA CYS A 173 -18.91 2.51 4.65
C CYS A 173 -17.67 2.63 5.55
N LEU A 174 -17.61 1.83 6.61
CA LEU A 174 -16.49 1.77 7.56
C LEU A 174 -15.51 0.66 7.15
N THR A 175 -14.93 0.81 5.96
CA THR A 175 -14.12 -0.25 5.32
C THR A 175 -12.70 0.20 4.96
N ASP A 176 -12.32 1.43 5.32
CA ASP A 176 -11.01 1.98 5.00
C ASP A 176 -9.85 1.19 5.58
N GLY A 177 -8.80 1.05 4.77
CA GLY A 177 -7.51 0.61 5.24
C GLY A 177 -6.91 1.60 6.23
N GLN A 178 -6.13 1.06 7.15
CA GLN A 178 -5.52 1.75 8.27
C GLN A 178 -4.01 1.79 8.02
N LEU A 179 -3.45 2.97 7.75
CA LEU A 179 -2.01 3.09 7.56
C LEU A 179 -1.29 2.78 8.87
N ARG A 180 -0.32 1.88 8.82
CA ARG A 180 0.45 1.44 10.00
C ARG A 180 1.91 1.90 9.95
N LEU A 181 2.49 1.95 8.76
CA LEU A 181 3.87 2.39 8.56
C LEU A 181 4.04 3.03 7.18
N PHE A 182 4.88 4.04 7.12
CA PHE A 182 5.40 4.63 5.90
C PHE A 182 6.74 5.27 6.22
N ALA A 183 7.80 4.85 5.54
CA ALA A 183 9.12 5.46 5.66
C ALA A 183 9.83 5.44 4.32
N SER A 184 10.64 6.47 4.04
CA SER A 184 11.29 6.65 2.73
C SER A 184 12.71 7.24 2.82
N ASP A 185 13.22 7.34 4.04
CA ASP A 185 14.53 7.84 4.44
C ASP A 185 15.55 6.72 4.68
N GLY A 186 15.20 5.49 4.31
CA GLY A 186 16.07 4.33 4.51
C GLY A 186 17.26 4.28 3.53
N PRO A 187 18.38 3.64 3.93
CA PRO A 187 19.57 3.51 3.08
C PRO A 187 19.28 2.66 1.83
N ASN A 188 20.14 2.75 0.81
CA ASN A 188 19.94 2.07 -0.48
C ASN A 188 18.59 2.41 -1.15
N GLY A 189 18.06 3.60 -0.87
CA GLY A 189 16.75 4.06 -1.31
C GLY A 189 15.60 3.16 -0.83
N LEU A 190 15.75 2.59 0.36
CA LEU A 190 14.72 1.81 1.03
C LEU A 190 13.50 2.68 1.29
N GLN A 191 12.36 2.20 0.82
CA GLN A 191 11.05 2.74 1.14
C GLN A 191 10.16 1.60 1.62
N VAL A 192 9.31 1.85 2.61
CA VAL A 192 8.39 0.85 3.17
C VAL A 192 7.03 1.47 3.40
N VAL A 193 5.97 0.71 3.12
CA VAL A 193 4.60 1.01 3.52
C VAL A 193 3.95 -0.23 4.11
N GLU A 194 3.19 -0.05 5.19
CA GLU A 194 2.32 -1.08 5.75
C GLU A 194 0.91 -0.54 5.95
N VAL A 195 -0.08 -1.34 5.53
CA VAL A 195 -1.49 -1.02 5.72
C VAL A 195 -2.24 -2.24 6.23
N ASP A 196 -3.17 -2.00 7.14
CA ASP A 196 -4.13 -2.95 7.69
C ASP A 196 -5.51 -2.73 7.07
N GLY A 197 -5.98 -3.71 6.30
CA GLY A 197 -7.26 -3.71 5.60
C GLY A 197 -8.34 -4.51 6.30
N GLN A 198 -8.19 -4.90 7.57
CA GLN A 198 -9.11 -5.81 8.26
C GLN A 198 -10.58 -5.36 8.18
N ARG A 199 -10.85 -4.04 8.19
CA ARG A 199 -12.20 -3.46 8.13
C ARG A 199 -12.99 -3.80 6.86
N THR A 200 -12.34 -4.31 5.82
CA THR A 200 -13.03 -4.80 4.62
C THR A 200 -13.78 -6.12 4.86
N TRP A 201 -13.46 -6.83 5.94
CA TRP A 201 -14.03 -8.13 6.30
C TRP A 201 -14.82 -8.09 7.60
N PRO A 202 -15.79 -9.01 7.81
CA PRO A 202 -16.37 -9.23 9.13
C PRO A 202 -15.29 -9.64 10.13
N ALA A 203 -15.28 -9.02 11.32
CA ALA A 203 -14.26 -9.28 12.34
C ALA A 203 -14.27 -10.72 12.86
N GLU A 204 -15.42 -11.40 12.80
CA GLU A 204 -15.59 -12.81 13.10
C GLU A 204 -14.98 -13.75 12.05
N LEU A 205 -14.85 -13.29 10.80
CA LEU A 205 -14.22 -14.03 9.71
C LEU A 205 -12.72 -13.76 9.66
N CYS A 206 -12.32 -12.50 9.79
CA CYS A 206 -10.94 -12.06 9.65
C CYS A 206 -10.55 -11.08 10.75
N SER A 207 -9.50 -11.42 11.50
CA SER A 207 -8.95 -10.61 12.60
C SER A 207 -7.61 -9.94 12.27
N LEU A 208 -6.95 -10.36 11.17
CA LEU A 208 -5.75 -9.72 10.65
C LEU A 208 -5.78 -9.80 9.12
N TYR A 209 -5.62 -8.66 8.45
CA TYR A 209 -5.51 -8.56 7.00
C TYR A 209 -4.57 -7.40 6.67
N ARG A 210 -3.28 -7.69 6.49
CA ARG A 210 -2.24 -6.65 6.52
C ARG A 210 -1.14 -6.92 5.50
N ARG A 211 -0.70 -5.86 4.81
CA ARG A 211 0.33 -5.96 3.77
C ARG A 211 1.43 -4.94 3.99
N THR A 212 2.66 -5.41 3.96
CA THR A 212 3.88 -4.60 3.99
C THR A 212 4.55 -4.70 2.62
N ILE A 213 4.78 -3.59 1.94
CA ILE A 213 5.59 -3.52 0.72
C ILE A 213 6.85 -2.71 1.01
N CYS A 214 8.01 -3.28 0.68
CA CYS A 214 9.30 -2.61 0.76
C CYS A 214 9.92 -2.53 -0.63
N MET A 215 10.49 -1.38 -1.01
CA MET A 215 11.28 -1.20 -2.23
C MET A 215 12.73 -0.91 -1.87
N VAL A 216 13.71 -1.54 -2.55
CA VAL A 216 15.14 -1.30 -2.34
C VAL A 216 15.88 -1.28 -3.68
N HIS A 217 16.93 -0.47 -3.83
CA HIS A 217 17.78 -0.49 -5.04
C HIS A 217 18.53 -1.82 -5.13
N SER A 218 18.54 -2.51 -6.26
CA SER A 218 19.41 -3.68 -6.46
C SER A 218 20.76 -3.26 -7.05
N SER A 219 20.75 -2.61 -8.23
CA SER A 219 21.96 -2.12 -8.90
C SER A 219 21.64 -1.00 -9.89
N GLY A 220 22.37 0.12 -9.85
CA GLY A 220 22.10 1.25 -10.76
C GLY A 220 20.65 1.76 -10.61
N PRO A 221 19.86 1.87 -11.71
CA PRO A 221 18.46 2.26 -11.63
C PRO A 221 17.53 1.11 -11.16
N ASP A 222 18.02 -0.13 -11.10
CA ASP A 222 17.20 -1.30 -10.79
C ASP A 222 16.76 -1.33 -9.33
N VAL A 223 15.57 -1.89 -9.09
CA VAL A 223 15.00 -2.14 -7.76
C VAL A 223 14.45 -3.55 -7.67
N TYR A 224 14.17 -3.97 -6.45
CA TYR A 224 13.29 -5.11 -6.16
C TYR A 224 12.37 -4.75 -5.00
N PHE A 225 11.34 -5.57 -4.81
CA PHE A 225 10.33 -5.37 -3.77
C PHE A 225 10.22 -6.60 -2.87
N VAL A 226 10.05 -6.39 -1.57
CA VAL A 226 9.64 -7.43 -0.63
C VAL A 226 8.18 -7.17 -0.27
N ASP A 227 7.32 -8.15 -0.51
CA ASP A 227 5.88 -8.13 -0.22
C ASP A 227 5.59 -9.15 0.88
N ILE A 228 5.08 -8.68 2.01
CA ILE A 228 4.69 -9.51 3.15
C ILE A 228 3.19 -9.31 3.37
N PHE A 229 2.40 -10.37 3.14
CA PHE A 229 0.97 -10.37 3.42
C PHE A 229 0.67 -11.29 4.60
N ARG A 230 0.06 -10.74 5.65
CA ARG A 230 -0.34 -11.45 6.86
C ARG A 230 -1.87 -11.52 6.91
N VAL A 231 -2.38 -12.73 7.07
CA VAL A 231 -3.82 -12.96 7.19
C VAL A 231 -4.12 -13.95 8.31
N ARG A 232 -5.14 -13.61 9.12
CA ARG A 232 -5.70 -14.47 10.17
C ARG A 232 -7.21 -14.48 10.11
N GLY A 233 -7.80 -15.65 9.96
CA GLY A 233 -9.23 -15.83 9.73
C GLY A 233 -9.51 -16.92 8.71
N GLY A 234 -10.79 -17.20 8.49
CA GLY A 234 -11.23 -18.18 7.48
C GLY A 234 -10.57 -19.56 7.58
N SER A 235 -10.71 -20.33 6.51
CA SER A 235 -10.19 -21.69 6.35
C SER A 235 -9.28 -21.84 5.13
N VAL A 236 -9.38 -20.95 4.14
CA VAL A 236 -8.55 -20.94 2.93
C VAL A 236 -8.12 -19.51 2.61
N HIS A 237 -6.85 -19.35 2.23
CA HIS A 237 -6.30 -18.08 1.77
C HIS A 237 -5.71 -18.24 0.38
N ASP A 238 -6.14 -17.40 -0.55
CA ASP A 238 -5.66 -17.38 -1.93
C ASP A 238 -4.94 -16.06 -2.19
N TRP A 239 -3.61 -16.10 -2.29
CA TRP A 239 -2.83 -14.93 -2.69
C TRP A 239 -2.77 -14.84 -4.21
N MET A 240 -3.28 -13.74 -4.74
CA MET A 240 -3.54 -13.56 -6.16
C MET A 240 -2.49 -12.63 -6.79
N LEU A 241 -2.06 -12.96 -8.01
CA LEU A 241 -1.17 -12.11 -8.80
C LEU A 241 -1.38 -12.32 -10.31
N HIS A 242 -1.25 -11.26 -11.09
CA HIS A 242 -1.19 -11.34 -12.55
C HIS A 242 -0.19 -10.35 -13.16
N GLY A 243 0.15 -10.57 -14.42
CA GLY A 243 1.05 -9.73 -15.19
C GLY A 243 0.37 -8.48 -15.76
N PRO A 244 0.94 -7.89 -16.83
CA PRO A 244 0.39 -6.70 -17.47
C PRO A 244 -0.88 -7.04 -18.26
N LEU A 245 -2.04 -6.57 -17.81
CA LEU A 245 -3.34 -6.91 -18.40
C LEU A 245 -3.59 -6.20 -19.74
N HIS A 246 -2.89 -5.10 -20.03
CA HIS A 246 -2.99 -4.40 -21.31
C HIS A 246 -2.16 -5.02 -22.43
N LEU A 247 -1.27 -5.96 -22.12
CA LEU A 247 -0.41 -6.66 -23.09
C LEU A 247 -0.68 -8.16 -23.09
N ASN A 248 -0.30 -8.85 -24.16
CA ASN A 248 -0.10 -10.29 -24.05
C ASN A 248 1.15 -10.56 -23.20
N TYR A 249 1.11 -11.60 -22.39
CA TYR A 249 2.26 -12.07 -21.62
C TYR A 249 2.22 -13.58 -21.43
N THR A 250 3.37 -14.15 -21.10
CA THR A 250 3.48 -15.54 -20.63
C THR A 250 3.79 -15.56 -19.14
N ALA A 251 3.35 -16.61 -18.46
CA ALA A 251 3.65 -16.86 -17.06
C ALA A 251 4.36 -18.22 -16.94
N GLN A 252 5.61 -18.21 -16.50
CA GLN A 252 6.44 -19.42 -16.40
C GLN A 252 6.90 -19.65 -14.96
N THR A 253 6.53 -20.79 -14.39
CA THR A 253 6.94 -21.21 -13.05
C THR A 253 8.22 -22.06 -13.08
N SER A 254 8.99 -22.05 -11.99
CA SER A 254 10.06 -23.03 -11.77
C SER A 254 9.54 -24.40 -11.34
N LEU A 255 8.28 -24.48 -10.91
CA LEU A 255 7.59 -25.74 -10.64
C LEU A 255 6.96 -26.33 -11.91
N PRO A 256 7.03 -27.67 -12.10
CA PRO A 256 6.27 -28.33 -13.15
C PRO A 256 4.80 -28.48 -12.75
N LEU A 257 3.92 -27.65 -13.32
CA LEU A 257 2.47 -27.73 -13.09
C LEU A 257 1.83 -28.84 -13.92
N GLN A 258 0.82 -29.51 -13.36
CA GLN A 258 0.00 -30.51 -14.04
C GLN A 258 -1.40 -29.94 -14.29
N ALA A 259 -2.09 -30.36 -15.35
CA ALA A 259 -3.49 -29.99 -15.53
C ALA A 259 -4.33 -30.45 -14.32
N ASP A 260 -5.27 -29.60 -13.87
CA ASP A 260 -6.21 -29.99 -12.84
C ASP A 260 -7.02 -31.22 -13.30
N PRO A 261 -7.17 -32.26 -12.45
CA PRO A 261 -7.89 -33.47 -12.81
C PRO A 261 -9.37 -33.22 -13.17
N ASP A 262 -9.95 -32.13 -12.66
CA ASP A 262 -11.28 -31.67 -13.05
C ASP A 262 -11.17 -30.52 -14.07
N ALA A 263 -11.24 -30.87 -15.36
CA ALA A 263 -11.13 -29.91 -16.46
C ALA A 263 -12.25 -28.86 -16.49
N GLU A 264 -13.38 -29.10 -15.82
CA GLU A 264 -14.51 -28.18 -15.76
C GLU A 264 -14.46 -27.29 -14.50
N ARG A 265 -13.54 -27.56 -13.57
CA ARG A 265 -13.37 -26.77 -12.36
C ARG A 265 -13.01 -25.33 -12.73
N LYS A 266 -13.69 -24.40 -12.08
CA LYS A 266 -13.36 -22.97 -12.11
C LYS A 266 -13.03 -22.49 -10.71
N LEU A 267 -11.89 -21.85 -10.56
CA LEU A 267 -11.51 -21.15 -9.35
C LEU A 267 -12.14 -19.75 -9.37
N HIS A 268 -12.63 -19.28 -8.24
CA HIS A 268 -13.19 -17.93 -8.13
C HIS A 268 -14.26 -17.64 -9.20
N THR A 269 -15.08 -18.65 -9.52
CA THR A 269 -16.13 -18.66 -10.56
C THR A 269 -15.65 -18.52 -12.02
N ARG A 270 -14.46 -17.95 -12.29
CA ARG A 270 -14.04 -17.56 -13.65
C ARG A 270 -12.73 -18.15 -14.13
N ILE A 271 -11.78 -18.39 -13.23
CA ILE A 271 -10.45 -18.85 -13.62
C ILE A 271 -10.55 -20.33 -13.99
N SER A 272 -10.28 -20.65 -15.24
CA SER A 272 -10.43 -21.99 -15.82
C SER A 272 -9.10 -22.50 -16.36
N ASN A 273 -9.09 -23.67 -17.02
CA ASN A 273 -7.87 -24.26 -17.60
C ASN A 273 -6.75 -24.41 -16.55
N LEU A 274 -7.13 -24.84 -15.36
CA LEU A 274 -6.27 -24.84 -14.18
C LEU A 274 -5.08 -25.80 -14.36
N ARG A 275 -3.91 -25.33 -13.93
CA ARG A 275 -2.66 -26.09 -13.84
C ARG A 275 -2.10 -25.93 -12.44
N THR A 276 -1.85 -27.03 -11.75
CA THR A 276 -1.56 -27.04 -10.31
C THR A 276 -0.26 -27.78 -9.98
N ALA A 277 0.38 -27.35 -8.90
CA ALA A 277 1.38 -28.13 -8.17
C ALA A 277 1.23 -27.89 -6.67
N SER A 278 1.67 -28.85 -5.85
CA SER A 278 1.83 -28.68 -4.41
C SER A 278 3.32 -28.56 -4.08
N THR A 279 3.65 -27.63 -3.18
CA THR A 279 5.00 -27.47 -2.67
C THR A 279 4.96 -26.96 -1.23
N GLN A 280 6.05 -27.17 -0.52
CA GLN A 280 6.37 -26.46 0.72
C GLN A 280 7.65 -25.62 0.58
N GLU A 281 8.39 -25.84 -0.51
CA GLU A 281 9.66 -25.20 -0.81
C GLU A 281 9.44 -23.89 -1.55
N GLN A 282 10.45 -23.03 -1.51
CA GLN A 282 10.49 -21.81 -2.31
C GLN A 282 10.43 -22.14 -3.82
N TRP A 283 9.77 -21.26 -4.57
CA TRP A 283 9.66 -21.33 -6.02
C TRP A 283 9.53 -19.92 -6.60
N ASP A 284 9.52 -19.81 -7.93
CA ASP A 284 9.37 -18.54 -8.61
C ASP A 284 8.49 -18.66 -9.85
N ILE A 285 7.98 -17.51 -10.27
CA ILE A 285 7.27 -17.30 -11.52
C ILE A 285 7.82 -16.07 -12.22
N THR A 286 7.94 -16.12 -13.54
CA THR A 286 8.26 -14.95 -14.36
C THR A 286 7.10 -14.65 -15.28
N PHE A 287 6.56 -13.43 -15.18
CA PHE A 287 5.68 -12.86 -16.19
C PHE A 287 6.54 -12.16 -17.25
N THR A 288 6.38 -12.53 -18.52
CA THR A 288 7.12 -11.91 -19.64
C THR A 288 6.12 -11.25 -20.58
N ALA A 289 6.14 -9.92 -20.65
CA ALA A 289 5.33 -9.16 -21.60
C ALA A 289 5.80 -9.42 -23.05
N GLU A 290 4.89 -9.31 -24.01
CA GLU A 290 5.21 -9.44 -25.44
C GLU A 290 6.23 -8.40 -25.93
N THR A 291 6.36 -7.29 -25.21
CA THR A 291 7.34 -6.22 -25.42
C THR A 291 8.73 -6.52 -24.82
N GLY A 292 8.87 -7.62 -24.07
CA GLY A 292 10.14 -8.15 -23.57
C GLY A 292 10.47 -7.81 -22.11
N GLN A 293 9.76 -6.86 -21.48
CA GLN A 293 9.86 -6.60 -20.04
C GLN A 293 9.38 -7.81 -19.24
N LYS A 294 9.99 -8.01 -18.08
CA LYS A 294 9.71 -9.14 -17.19
C LYS A 294 9.58 -8.68 -15.76
N VAL A 295 8.78 -9.43 -14.99
CA VAL A 295 8.82 -9.40 -13.53
C VAL A 295 8.92 -10.84 -13.03
N ARG A 296 10.01 -11.14 -12.30
CA ARG A 296 10.17 -12.40 -11.57
C ARG A 296 9.64 -12.20 -10.16
N THR A 297 8.72 -13.05 -9.74
CA THR A 297 8.21 -13.12 -8.38
C THR A 297 8.70 -14.41 -7.74
N ILE A 298 9.51 -14.29 -6.69
CA ILE A 298 10.00 -15.42 -5.89
C ILE A 298 9.07 -15.55 -4.69
N MET A 299 8.34 -16.66 -4.57
CA MET A 299 7.46 -16.95 -3.45
C MET A 299 8.17 -17.88 -2.46
N LEU A 300 8.28 -17.43 -1.22
CA LEU A 300 8.91 -18.19 -0.14
C LEU A 300 8.03 -19.39 0.23
N GLY A 301 8.70 -20.48 0.61
CA GLY A 301 8.06 -21.72 1.00
C GLY A 301 7.07 -21.55 2.16
N GLY A 302 6.05 -22.39 2.19
CA GLY A 302 5.07 -22.46 3.27
C GLY A 302 4.36 -23.82 3.23
N PRO A 303 3.96 -24.37 4.40
CA PRO A 303 3.37 -25.71 4.46
C PRO A 303 2.11 -25.79 3.60
N GLU A 304 1.91 -26.96 2.97
CA GLU A 304 0.70 -27.30 2.21
C GLU A 304 0.30 -26.27 1.13
N THR A 305 1.27 -25.58 0.53
CA THR A 305 1.00 -24.57 -0.50
C THR A 305 0.60 -25.24 -1.81
N GLN A 306 -0.52 -24.81 -2.38
CA GLN A 306 -0.89 -25.08 -3.77
C GLN A 306 -0.54 -23.88 -4.63
N VAL A 307 0.06 -24.14 -5.79
CA VAL A 307 0.39 -23.15 -6.80
C VAL A 307 -0.46 -23.44 -8.01
N ILE A 308 -1.32 -22.49 -8.38
CA ILE A 308 -2.34 -22.69 -9.40
C ILE A 308 -2.19 -21.57 -10.45
N LEU A 309 -2.00 -21.97 -11.72
CA LEU A 309 -2.18 -21.07 -12.85
C LEU A 309 -3.48 -21.39 -13.56
N GLY A 310 -4.24 -20.38 -13.93
CA GLY A 310 -5.41 -20.55 -14.78
C GLY A 310 -5.66 -19.34 -15.65
N GLU A 311 -6.59 -19.49 -16.59
CA GLU A 311 -6.91 -18.45 -17.57
C GLU A 311 -8.27 -17.84 -17.25
N ALA A 312 -8.34 -16.52 -17.32
CA ALA A 312 -9.56 -15.72 -17.18
C ALA A 312 -9.51 -14.52 -18.13
N PRO A 313 -10.64 -13.82 -18.38
CA PRO A 313 -10.64 -12.65 -19.24
C PRO A 313 -9.58 -11.61 -18.82
N ALA A 314 -8.82 -11.09 -19.78
CA ALA A 314 -7.68 -10.19 -19.54
C ALA A 314 -8.06 -8.78 -19.03
N MET A 315 -9.36 -8.47 -18.95
CA MET A 315 -9.95 -7.21 -18.46
C MET A 315 -9.62 -5.94 -19.25
N ARG A 316 -8.36 -5.65 -19.57
CA ARG A 316 -7.90 -4.46 -20.32
C ARG A 316 -7.70 -4.70 -21.82
N ARG A 317 -7.89 -5.93 -22.28
CA ARG A 317 -7.86 -6.32 -23.71
C ARG A 317 -8.80 -7.48 -23.98
N GLU A 318 -9.08 -7.73 -25.26
CA GLU A 318 -9.80 -8.93 -25.67
C GLU A 318 -9.00 -10.21 -25.38
N GLY A 319 -9.72 -11.31 -25.13
CA GLY A 319 -9.16 -12.62 -24.85
C GLY A 319 -8.89 -12.87 -23.37
N GLU A 320 -8.00 -13.83 -23.12
CA GLU A 320 -7.66 -14.31 -21.78
C GLU A 320 -6.24 -13.89 -21.37
N ALA A 321 -6.00 -13.92 -20.06
CA ALA A 321 -4.70 -13.76 -19.43
C ALA A 321 -4.54 -14.79 -18.32
N THR A 322 -3.28 -15.15 -18.01
CA THR A 322 -2.96 -16.12 -16.97
C THR A 322 -2.92 -15.44 -15.60
N PHE A 323 -3.71 -15.94 -14.66
CA PHE A 323 -3.72 -15.53 -13.26
C PHE A 323 -3.02 -16.58 -12.40
N LEU A 324 -2.25 -16.11 -11.42
CA LEU A 324 -1.65 -16.93 -10.38
C LEU A 324 -2.51 -16.87 -9.11
N ASP A 325 -2.82 -18.03 -8.57
CA ASP A 325 -3.37 -18.24 -7.24
C ASP A 325 -2.38 -19.10 -6.43
N VAL A 326 -1.96 -18.56 -5.28
CA VAL A 326 -1.17 -19.29 -4.28
C VAL A 326 -2.06 -19.56 -3.08
N ARG A 327 -2.54 -20.80 -3.01
CA ARG A 327 -3.52 -21.24 -2.01
C ARG A 327 -2.85 -21.89 -0.81
N ARG A 328 -3.26 -21.48 0.39
CA ARG A 328 -2.88 -22.08 1.68
C ARG A 328 -4.10 -22.32 2.55
N GLN A 329 -4.01 -23.30 3.44
CA GLN A 329 -5.02 -23.52 4.47
C GLN A 329 -4.85 -22.49 5.60
N GLY A 330 -5.98 -21.99 6.10
CA GLY A 330 -6.07 -21.13 7.28
C GLY A 330 -5.94 -21.92 8.59
N PRO A 331 -6.14 -21.27 9.75
CA PRO A 331 -6.65 -19.90 9.89
C PRO A 331 -5.56 -18.84 9.77
N GLU A 332 -4.28 -19.19 9.57
CA GLU A 332 -3.17 -18.23 9.54
C GLU A 332 -2.29 -18.45 8.32
N SER A 333 -1.91 -17.38 7.64
CA SER A 333 -0.93 -17.45 6.56
C SER A 333 -0.09 -16.17 6.49
N ILE A 334 1.19 -16.36 6.21
CA ILE A 334 2.12 -15.29 5.87
C ILE A 334 2.66 -15.56 4.48
N PHE A 335 2.19 -14.81 3.49
CA PHE A 335 2.76 -14.84 2.14
C PHE A 335 3.93 -13.88 2.11
N VAL A 336 5.09 -14.38 1.65
CA VAL A 336 6.28 -13.57 1.48
C VAL A 336 6.73 -13.75 0.04
N ALA A 337 6.69 -12.67 -0.73
CA ALA A 337 7.10 -12.64 -2.12
C ALA A 337 8.19 -11.59 -2.34
N VAL A 338 9.07 -11.84 -3.30
CA VAL A 338 10.07 -10.87 -3.77
C VAL A 338 9.87 -10.62 -5.26
N HIS A 339 9.54 -9.40 -5.63
CA HIS A 339 9.29 -8.99 -7.01
C HIS A 339 10.51 -8.29 -7.60
N GLU A 340 10.95 -8.75 -8.75
CA GLU A 340 12.13 -8.24 -9.44
C GLU A 340 11.80 -7.92 -10.90
N PRO A 341 11.60 -6.63 -11.24
CA PRO A 341 11.44 -6.21 -12.62
C PRO A 341 12.78 -6.14 -13.37
N TYR A 342 12.85 -6.70 -14.57
CA TYR A 342 14.04 -6.69 -15.42
C TYR A 342 13.70 -6.83 -16.91
N THR A 343 14.66 -6.51 -17.78
CA THR A 343 14.54 -6.72 -19.24
C THR A 343 15.46 -7.86 -19.68
N ASP A 344 16.75 -7.73 -19.36
CA ASP A 344 17.77 -8.68 -19.79
C ASP A 344 17.95 -9.84 -18.80
N GLN A 345 18.51 -9.55 -17.63
CA GLN A 345 18.86 -10.53 -16.61
C GLN A 345 18.44 -10.06 -15.21
N PRO A 346 17.95 -10.99 -14.35
CA PRO A 346 17.71 -10.69 -12.95
C PRO A 346 19.04 -10.46 -12.20
N LYS A 347 18.97 -9.73 -11.08
CA LYS A 347 20.07 -9.36 -10.18
C LYS A 347 20.08 -10.16 -8.88
N ILE A 348 18.91 -10.62 -8.41
CA ILE A 348 18.78 -11.41 -7.18
C ILE A 348 19.34 -12.82 -7.43
N GLU A 349 20.34 -13.19 -6.63
CA GLU A 349 20.97 -14.50 -6.65
C GLU A 349 20.14 -15.50 -5.84
N ARG A 350 19.66 -15.07 -4.67
CA ARG A 350 18.96 -15.94 -3.72
C ARG A 350 18.05 -15.11 -2.82
N VAL A 351 16.93 -15.69 -2.44
CA VAL A 351 16.09 -15.23 -1.34
C VAL A 351 15.99 -16.35 -0.31
N SER A 352 15.90 -16.02 0.97
CA SER A 352 15.62 -17.01 2.02
C SER A 352 14.85 -16.42 3.18
N LEU A 353 13.86 -17.17 3.67
CA LEU A 353 13.21 -16.92 4.95
C LEU A 353 14.09 -17.46 6.07
N LYS A 354 14.30 -16.66 7.12
CA LYS A 354 15.00 -17.12 8.32
C LYS A 354 14.00 -17.80 9.26
N PRO A 355 14.27 -19.05 9.71
CA PRO A 355 13.52 -19.64 10.79
C PRO A 355 13.68 -18.79 12.06
N LEU A 356 12.59 -18.44 12.71
CA LEU A 356 12.57 -17.69 13.96
C LEU A 356 12.19 -18.62 15.10
N THR A 357 12.96 -18.63 16.18
CA THR A 357 12.69 -19.51 17.35
C THR A 357 12.05 -18.79 18.53
N ASP A 358 12.37 -17.51 18.70
CA ASP A 358 11.78 -16.63 19.71
C ASP A 358 11.44 -15.32 19.02
N ALA A 359 10.19 -15.14 18.62
CA ALA A 359 9.74 -13.93 17.95
C ALA A 359 8.26 -13.71 18.22
N SER A 360 7.82 -12.47 18.05
CA SER A 360 6.40 -12.12 18.04
C SER A 360 5.64 -12.91 16.98
N GLU A 361 4.35 -13.14 17.22
CA GLU A 361 3.47 -13.75 16.22
C GLU A 361 3.52 -12.98 14.90
N MET A 362 3.44 -13.71 13.79
CA MET A 362 3.49 -13.13 12.44
C MET A 362 4.77 -12.34 12.11
N ALA A 363 5.82 -12.44 12.92
CA ALA A 363 7.11 -11.86 12.61
C ALA A 363 7.75 -12.54 11.39
N VAL A 364 8.44 -11.75 10.58
CA VAL A 364 9.06 -12.18 9.33
C VAL A 364 10.49 -11.66 9.27
N ALA A 365 11.42 -12.55 8.92
CA ALA A 365 12.81 -12.23 8.63
C ALA A 365 13.21 -12.79 7.27
N VAL A 366 13.50 -11.92 6.31
CA VAL A 366 13.83 -12.29 4.92
C VAL A 366 15.21 -11.80 4.57
N GLU A 367 16.04 -12.65 3.96
CA GLU A 367 17.30 -12.26 3.35
C GLU A 367 17.21 -12.30 1.83
N VAL A 368 17.79 -11.30 1.17
CA VAL A 368 17.96 -11.21 -0.28
C VAL A 368 19.46 -11.07 -0.59
N ASP A 369 20.03 -12.07 -1.25
CA ASP A 369 21.40 -12.02 -1.77
C ASP A 369 21.40 -11.46 -3.19
N LEU A 370 22.24 -10.46 -3.40
CA LEU A 370 22.61 -9.85 -4.67
C LEU A 370 24.10 -10.07 -4.92
N ASP A 371 24.56 -9.73 -6.12
CA ASP A 371 26.00 -9.68 -6.40
C ASP A 371 26.68 -8.67 -5.47
N GLY A 372 27.57 -9.18 -4.60
CA GLY A 372 28.33 -8.35 -3.65
C GLY A 372 27.53 -7.75 -2.49
N ARG A 373 26.22 -7.96 -2.37
CA ARG A 373 25.39 -7.40 -1.27
C ARG A 373 24.41 -8.41 -0.71
N ARG A 374 24.16 -8.39 0.59
CA ARG A 374 23.06 -9.13 1.24
C ARG A 374 22.19 -8.15 1.99
N ASP A 375 20.90 -8.15 1.69
CA ASP A 375 19.91 -7.41 2.44
C ASP A 375 19.15 -8.33 3.38
N ALA A 376 18.75 -7.84 4.55
CA ALA A 376 17.87 -8.52 5.48
C ALA A 376 16.75 -7.58 5.93
N PHE A 377 15.53 -8.09 5.97
CA PHE A 377 14.32 -7.35 6.35
C PHE A 377 13.71 -8.04 7.57
N LEU A 378 13.40 -7.26 8.59
CA LEU A 378 12.79 -7.69 9.84
C LEU A 378 11.47 -6.94 9.98
N SER A 379 10.36 -7.66 10.11
CA SER A 379 9.04 -7.04 10.17
C SER A 379 8.16 -7.77 11.17
N THR A 380 7.67 -7.03 12.16
CA THR A 380 6.64 -7.45 13.11
C THR A 380 5.36 -6.65 12.86
N LEU A 381 4.34 -6.78 13.71
CA LEU A 381 3.07 -6.07 13.55
C LEU A 381 3.06 -4.63 14.12
N ASP A 382 3.99 -4.30 15.01
CA ASP A 382 3.97 -3.02 15.71
C ASP A 382 5.29 -2.78 16.48
N ALA A 383 5.44 -1.57 17.02
CA ALA A 383 6.62 -1.14 17.77
C ALA A 383 6.92 -1.95 19.04
N SER A 384 6.02 -2.83 19.47
CA SER A 384 6.23 -3.73 20.61
C SER A 384 6.74 -5.11 20.21
N GLY A 385 6.72 -5.44 18.91
CA GLY A 385 7.14 -6.72 18.41
C GLY A 385 8.63 -6.98 18.60
N HIS A 386 9.02 -8.24 18.60
CA HIS A 386 10.41 -8.68 18.76
C HIS A 386 10.77 -9.81 17.81
N ILE A 387 12.05 -9.89 17.45
CA ILE A 387 12.66 -11.03 16.76
C ILE A 387 13.98 -11.34 17.49
N GLU A 388 13.97 -12.45 18.20
CA GLU A 388 15.06 -12.94 19.04
C GLU A 388 15.53 -11.85 20.01
N ASP A 389 16.80 -11.83 20.39
CA ASP A 389 17.42 -10.72 21.12
C ASP A 389 17.97 -9.63 20.18
N HIS A 390 17.80 -9.80 18.87
CA HIS A 390 18.42 -8.97 17.84
C HIS A 390 17.56 -7.78 17.40
N PHE A 391 16.23 -7.82 17.58
CA PHE A 391 15.37 -6.76 17.09
C PHE A 391 14.14 -6.56 17.97
N THR A 392 13.85 -5.30 18.26
CA THR A 392 12.62 -4.87 18.95
C THR A 392 12.01 -3.70 18.20
N GLY A 393 10.83 -3.95 17.64
CA GLY A 393 9.93 -2.97 17.07
C GLY A 393 9.32 -3.40 15.75
N HIS A 394 8.82 -2.44 14.98
CA HIS A 394 7.93 -2.68 13.86
C HIS A 394 8.67 -3.13 12.59
N PHE A 395 9.66 -2.34 12.15
CA PHE A 395 10.42 -2.64 10.94
C PHE A 395 11.93 -2.38 11.09
N GLY A 396 12.73 -3.31 10.59
CA GLY A 396 14.18 -3.24 10.53
C GLY A 396 14.70 -3.67 9.16
N TYR A 397 15.80 -3.05 8.73
CA TYR A 397 16.50 -3.38 7.50
C TYR A 397 18.00 -3.40 7.75
N MET A 398 18.68 -4.35 7.14
CA MET A 398 20.13 -4.44 7.15
C MET A 398 20.65 -4.67 5.74
N SER A 399 21.80 -4.08 5.40
CA SER A 399 22.46 -4.26 4.12
C SER A 399 23.94 -4.49 4.31
N MET A 400 24.42 -5.68 3.99
CA MET A 400 25.83 -6.05 4.09
C MET A 400 26.48 -6.01 2.71
N SER A 401 27.38 -5.06 2.49
CA SER A 401 28.29 -5.04 1.35
C SER A 401 29.45 -6.02 1.59
N ARG A 402 29.53 -7.06 0.76
CA ARG A 402 30.63 -8.04 0.79
C ARG A 402 31.94 -7.43 0.34
N ALA A 403 31.90 -6.49 -0.61
CA ALA A 403 33.09 -5.85 -1.16
C ALA A 403 33.72 -4.85 -0.18
N GLU A 404 32.88 -4.09 0.55
CA GLU A 404 33.35 -3.08 1.51
C GLU A 404 33.47 -3.61 2.94
N ALA A 405 32.98 -4.83 3.19
CA ALA A 405 32.79 -5.37 4.55
C ALA A 405 32.02 -4.40 5.47
N ARG A 406 31.08 -3.65 4.88
CA ARG A 406 30.23 -2.67 5.56
C ARG A 406 28.85 -3.27 5.78
N LEU A 407 28.30 -3.08 6.97
CA LEU A 407 26.95 -3.50 7.32
C LEU A 407 26.15 -2.27 7.67
N ASP A 408 25.20 -1.91 6.79
CA ASP A 408 24.19 -0.88 6.97
C ASP A 408 22.99 -1.38 7.76
N ALA A 409 22.47 -0.61 8.70
CA ALA A 409 21.27 -0.93 9.47
C ALA A 409 20.33 0.27 9.58
N TYR A 410 19.04 -0.03 9.58
CA TYR A 410 17.97 0.95 9.63
C TYR A 410 16.79 0.38 10.39
N ILE A 411 16.15 1.20 11.20
CA ILE A 411 14.92 0.87 11.90
C ILE A 411 13.88 1.95 11.69
N ALA A 412 12.62 1.54 11.58
CA ALA A 412 11.45 2.42 11.49
C ALA A 412 10.37 1.93 12.45
N ASP A 413 9.86 2.85 13.27
CA ASP A 413 8.96 2.56 14.38
C ASP A 413 9.48 1.41 15.26
N ALA A 414 10.79 1.43 15.53
CA ALA A 414 11.49 0.40 16.29
C ALA A 414 12.41 0.99 17.35
N GLN A 415 12.68 0.20 18.39
CA GLN A 415 13.49 0.62 19.53
C GLN A 415 14.95 0.28 19.31
N ALA A 416 15.23 -0.95 18.85
CA ALA A 416 16.59 -1.43 18.70
C ALA A 416 16.74 -2.49 17.61
N LEU A 417 17.91 -2.49 16.98
CA LEU A 417 18.39 -3.53 16.08
C LEU A 417 19.87 -3.78 16.37
N GLN A 418 20.19 -5.03 16.73
CA GLN A 418 21.52 -5.48 17.08
C GLN A 418 21.91 -6.72 16.28
N THR A 419 23.00 -6.65 15.53
CA THR A 419 23.59 -7.83 14.89
C THR A 419 25.11 -7.71 14.82
N GLY A 420 25.82 -8.74 15.29
CA GLY A 420 27.28 -8.71 15.35
C GLY A 420 27.80 -7.44 16.06
N PRO A 421 28.61 -6.60 15.40
CA PRO A 421 29.11 -5.34 15.97
C PRO A 421 28.16 -4.14 15.81
N VAL A 422 27.09 -4.26 15.02
CA VAL A 422 26.17 -3.15 14.74
C VAL A 422 25.07 -3.13 15.78
N HIS A 423 24.84 -1.94 16.33
CA HIS A 423 23.77 -1.64 17.27
C HIS A 423 23.16 -0.30 16.89
N VAL A 424 21.87 -0.30 16.59
CA VAL A 424 21.10 0.91 16.29
C VAL A 424 19.98 0.98 17.31
N GLU A 425 19.87 2.11 17.99
CA GLU A 425 18.75 2.44 18.87
C GLU A 425 18.08 3.70 18.37
N ALA A 426 16.76 3.78 18.55
CA ALA A 426 16.02 5.01 18.32
C ALA A 426 15.33 5.46 19.61
N ALA A 427 15.10 6.76 19.71
CA ALA A 427 14.23 7.29 20.75
C ALA A 427 12.79 6.73 20.60
N PRO A 428 12.00 6.68 21.68
CA PRO A 428 10.57 6.38 21.58
C PRO A 428 9.88 7.38 20.65
N ALA A 429 8.85 6.92 19.91
CA ALA A 429 8.02 7.79 19.10
C ALA A 429 7.44 8.96 19.93
N TRP A 430 7.24 10.11 19.30
CA TRP A 430 6.59 11.24 19.94
C TRP A 430 5.08 11.09 19.85
N GLU A 431 4.38 11.27 20.96
CA GLU A 431 2.94 11.10 21.04
C GLU A 431 2.28 12.28 21.75
N GLY A 432 1.03 12.56 21.40
CA GLY A 432 0.26 13.61 22.05
C GLY A 432 -1.15 13.76 21.51
N ASN A 433 -1.84 14.77 22.01
CA ASN A 433 -3.15 15.17 21.51
C ASN A 433 -3.00 16.28 20.47
N VAL A 434 -3.85 16.25 19.45
CA VAL A 434 -4.04 17.38 18.56
C VAL A 434 -5.14 18.27 19.13
N LEU A 435 -4.77 19.49 19.49
CA LEU A 435 -5.64 20.48 20.13
C LEU A 435 -6.33 21.38 19.11
N ASP A 436 -5.70 21.61 17.97
CA ASP A 436 -6.23 22.39 16.86
C ASP A 436 -5.53 22.03 15.53
N THR A 437 -6.03 22.55 14.42
CA THR A 437 -5.47 22.37 13.08
C THR A 437 -5.24 23.72 12.41
N MET A 438 -4.18 23.83 11.62
CA MET A 438 -3.89 24.98 10.76
C MET A 438 -4.00 24.55 9.30
N SER A 439 -4.58 25.40 8.45
CA SER A 439 -4.74 25.13 7.02
C SER A 439 -4.55 26.39 6.20
N VAL A 440 -3.69 26.32 5.19
CA VAL A 440 -3.50 27.41 4.23
C VAL A 440 -4.78 27.76 3.48
N GLU A 441 -5.71 26.81 3.32
CA GLU A 441 -7.02 27.04 2.71
C GLU A 441 -7.95 27.88 3.60
N ARG A 442 -7.70 27.88 4.91
CA ARG A 442 -8.38 28.76 5.89
C ARG A 442 -7.66 30.10 6.07
N GLY A 443 -6.53 30.30 5.39
CA GLY A 443 -5.72 31.52 5.46
C GLY A 443 -4.62 31.50 6.52
N ASP A 444 -4.33 30.33 7.11
CA ASP A 444 -3.15 30.15 7.96
C ASP A 444 -1.86 30.16 7.11
N GLU A 445 -0.71 30.43 7.73
CA GLU A 445 0.58 30.46 7.01
C GLU A 445 1.06 29.06 6.61
N VAL A 446 0.64 28.04 7.35
CA VAL A 446 1.08 26.64 7.20
C VAL A 446 -0.09 25.67 7.32
N ASN A 447 0.11 24.46 6.80
CA ASN A 447 -0.72 23.31 7.16
C ASN A 447 -0.11 22.63 8.37
N GLY A 448 -0.89 22.34 9.41
CA GLY A 448 -0.32 21.76 10.62
C GLY A 448 -1.30 21.32 11.69
N PHE A 449 -0.75 20.67 12.70
CA PHE A 449 -1.43 20.24 13.91
C PHE A 449 -0.85 20.98 15.12
N VAL A 450 -1.72 21.53 15.96
CA VAL A 450 -1.33 22.22 17.20
C VAL A 450 -1.37 21.22 18.36
N THR A 451 -0.32 21.17 19.17
CA THR A 451 -0.22 20.28 20.33
C THR A 451 0.46 20.94 21.53
N ASP A 452 0.24 20.40 22.73
CA ASP A 452 0.97 20.71 23.96
C ASP A 452 2.09 19.71 24.27
N ALA A 453 2.29 18.69 23.43
CA ALA A 453 3.41 17.77 23.54
C ALA A 453 4.75 18.49 23.36
N GLU A 454 5.75 18.09 24.13
CA GLU A 454 7.14 18.56 23.96
C GLU A 454 7.76 17.90 22.72
N LEU A 455 8.13 18.71 21.74
CA LEU A 455 8.72 18.29 20.47
C LEU A 455 9.95 19.14 20.14
N PRO A 456 10.98 18.57 19.50
CA PRO A 456 12.12 19.34 19.01
C PRO A 456 11.66 20.34 17.93
N GLU A 457 12.06 21.60 18.06
CA GLU A 457 11.76 22.65 17.07
C GLU A 457 12.70 22.55 15.86
N GLY A 458 12.21 22.98 14.69
CA GLY A 458 12.93 22.94 13.43
C GLY A 458 12.63 21.70 12.59
N GLU A 459 13.63 21.21 11.86
CA GLU A 459 13.47 20.18 10.82
C GLU A 459 13.85 18.76 11.28
N GLU A 460 14.13 18.54 12.57
CA GLU A 460 14.56 17.24 13.10
C GLU A 460 13.56 16.11 12.79
N LEU A 461 12.27 16.44 12.76
CA LEU A 461 11.19 15.50 12.46
C LEU A 461 10.80 15.48 10.99
N SER A 462 11.43 16.31 10.14
CA SER A 462 11.05 16.43 8.73
C SER A 462 11.19 15.11 7.98
N GLY A 463 10.19 14.77 7.17
CA GLY A 463 10.09 13.51 6.44
C GLY A 463 9.58 12.31 7.25
N LYS A 464 9.49 12.42 8.58
CA LYS A 464 8.95 11.33 9.43
C LYS A 464 7.43 11.25 9.29
N LEU A 465 6.91 10.03 9.40
CA LEU A 465 5.48 9.79 9.40
C LEU A 465 4.86 10.23 10.74
N LEU A 466 3.87 11.10 10.65
CA LEU A 466 2.89 11.37 11.70
C LEU A 466 1.62 10.57 11.40
N LEU A 467 1.31 9.61 12.28
CA LEU A 467 0.04 8.90 12.29
C LEU A 467 -0.92 9.61 13.25
N THR A 468 -2.07 10.03 12.76
CA THR A 468 -3.18 10.48 13.62
C THR A 468 -4.12 9.30 13.88
N GLU A 469 -4.70 9.21 15.07
CA GLU A 469 -5.76 8.25 15.40
C GLU A 469 -7.01 8.98 15.91
N ASP A 470 -8.14 8.78 15.21
CA ASP A 470 -9.45 9.28 15.63
C ASP A 470 -10.00 8.47 16.82
N GLY A 471 -11.00 9.01 17.52
CA GLY A 471 -11.69 8.30 18.60
C GLY A 471 -12.40 6.98 18.22
N ASP A 472 -12.57 6.69 16.92
CA ASP A 472 -13.05 5.39 16.41
C ASP A 472 -11.92 4.44 15.97
N GLY A 473 -10.67 4.78 16.27
CA GLY A 473 -9.47 4.01 15.93
C GLY A 473 -9.02 4.16 14.48
N THR A 474 -9.60 5.09 13.71
CA THR A 474 -9.17 5.33 12.33
C THR A 474 -7.82 6.04 12.31
N THR A 475 -6.86 5.47 11.58
CA THR A 475 -5.50 5.97 11.43
C THR A 475 -5.28 6.64 10.08
N ARG A 476 -4.57 7.77 10.07
CA ARG A 476 -4.20 8.51 8.85
C ARG A 476 -2.77 9.00 8.96
N GLY A 477 -2.03 8.92 7.86
CA GLY A 477 -0.64 9.38 7.81
C GLY A 477 -0.45 10.74 7.17
N PHE A 478 0.48 11.51 7.71
CA PHE A 478 0.98 12.77 7.16
C PHE A 478 2.50 12.77 7.24
N LEU A 479 3.19 13.45 6.33
CA LEU A 479 4.63 13.66 6.48
C LEU A 479 4.86 14.98 7.18
N VAL A 480 5.65 14.96 8.25
CA VAL A 480 6.08 16.17 8.94
C VAL A 480 7.02 16.95 8.04
N THR A 481 6.85 18.26 7.95
CA THR A 481 7.78 19.16 7.25
C THR A 481 8.64 19.96 8.23
N GLY A 482 8.23 20.06 9.49
CA GLY A 482 8.92 20.76 10.56
C GLY A 482 8.08 20.90 11.83
N VAL A 483 8.65 21.53 12.85
CA VAL A 483 7.97 21.89 14.10
C VAL A 483 8.29 23.33 14.46
N GLU A 484 7.26 24.13 14.68
CA GLU A 484 7.37 25.55 15.04
C GLU A 484 6.85 25.82 16.47
N ALA A 485 7.37 26.88 17.08
CA ALA A 485 6.86 27.37 18.36
C ALA A 485 5.48 28.01 18.16
N GLY A 486 4.50 27.56 18.95
CA GLY A 486 3.15 28.14 18.98
C GLY A 486 2.92 29.08 20.16
N GLU A 487 1.71 29.65 20.24
CA GLU A 487 1.29 30.44 21.40
C GLU A 487 1.15 29.58 22.66
N GLN A 488 1.26 30.20 23.85
CA GLN A 488 1.02 29.54 25.14
C GLN A 488 1.87 28.27 25.37
N ALA A 489 3.12 28.28 24.89
CA ALA A 489 4.06 27.15 24.96
C ALA A 489 3.64 25.90 24.16
N ARG A 490 2.66 26.02 23.26
CA ARG A 490 2.27 24.95 22.32
C ARG A 490 3.31 24.77 21.21
N ARG A 491 3.16 23.70 20.44
CA ARG A 491 3.91 23.41 19.21
C ARG A 491 2.96 23.32 18.03
N ILE A 492 3.46 23.70 16.86
CA ILE A 492 2.80 23.53 15.57
C ILE A 492 3.62 22.51 14.79
N ILE A 493 3.08 21.32 14.58
CA ILE A 493 3.68 20.32 13.69
C ILE A 493 3.24 20.68 12.27
N THR A 494 4.16 21.15 11.43
CA THR A 494 3.84 21.46 10.03
C THR A 494 3.85 20.18 9.20
N ILE A 495 2.92 20.06 8.25
CA ILE A 495 2.71 18.85 7.46
C ILE A 495 2.67 19.13 5.96
N ASP A 496 2.91 18.09 5.17
CA ASP A 496 3.09 18.15 3.70
C ASP A 496 1.81 18.39 2.89
N ARG A 497 0.65 18.53 3.54
CA ARG A 497 -0.67 18.65 2.90
C ARG A 497 -1.70 19.25 3.84
N VAL A 498 -2.86 19.61 3.30
CA VAL A 498 -3.99 20.10 4.10
C VAL A 498 -4.48 19.03 5.09
N PRO A 499 -4.72 19.41 6.38
CA PRO A 499 -5.26 18.46 7.35
C PRO A 499 -6.65 17.95 7.00
N GLY A 500 -7.49 18.72 6.28
CA GLY A 500 -8.84 18.32 5.87
C GLY A 500 -9.82 18.03 7.02
N MET A 501 -9.49 18.49 8.23
CA MET A 501 -10.27 18.27 9.44
C MET A 501 -10.17 19.46 10.40
N LEU A 502 -11.14 19.57 11.30
CA LEU A 502 -11.20 20.54 12.39
C LEU A 502 -11.29 19.81 13.73
N ILE A 503 -10.62 20.33 14.74
CA ILE A 503 -10.80 19.87 16.13
C ILE A 503 -11.94 20.68 16.76
N LYS A 504 -12.98 19.98 17.22
CA LYS A 504 -14.05 20.55 18.05
C LYS A 504 -13.90 20.05 19.48
N GLN A 505 -14.64 20.64 20.42
CA GLN A 505 -14.49 20.36 21.84
C GLN A 505 -14.69 18.88 22.20
N ASP A 506 -15.53 18.16 21.45
CA ASP A 506 -15.95 16.78 21.72
C ASP A 506 -15.83 15.83 20.52
N HIS A 507 -15.40 16.30 19.36
CA HIS A 507 -15.28 15.52 18.13
C HIS A 507 -14.27 16.10 17.13
N VAL A 508 -13.82 15.27 16.19
CA VAL A 508 -13.14 15.70 14.97
C VAL A 508 -14.17 15.90 13.86
N LYS A 509 -14.06 16.99 13.09
CA LYS A 509 -14.97 17.27 11.96
C LYS A 509 -14.21 17.30 10.65
N LEU A 510 -14.54 16.40 9.72
CA LEU A 510 -13.98 16.43 8.37
C LEU A 510 -14.51 17.61 7.56
N GLU A 511 -13.60 18.37 6.95
CA GLU A 511 -13.93 19.58 6.17
C GLU A 511 -14.40 19.25 4.75
N TYR A 512 -13.99 18.09 4.24
CA TYR A 512 -14.34 17.61 2.91
C TYR A 512 -15.26 16.40 2.97
N PHE A 513 -15.92 16.11 1.83
CA PHE A 513 -16.79 14.95 1.69
C PHE A 513 -16.11 13.71 2.28
N PRO A 514 -16.82 12.89 3.07
CA PRO A 514 -18.26 12.94 3.39
C PRO A 514 -18.63 13.84 4.58
N ASN A 515 -17.67 14.60 5.12
CA ASN A 515 -17.88 15.56 6.20
C ASN A 515 -18.33 15.00 7.54
N TRP A 516 -17.88 13.80 7.87
CA TRP A 516 -18.20 13.15 9.14
C TRP A 516 -17.70 13.95 10.35
N GLY A 517 -18.54 14.01 11.37
CA GLY A 517 -18.12 14.19 12.76
C GLY A 517 -17.70 12.83 13.34
N ILE A 518 -16.57 12.79 14.03
CA ILE A 518 -16.01 11.59 14.64
C ILE A 518 -15.89 11.87 16.15
N PRO A 519 -16.69 11.20 17.00
CA PRO A 519 -16.65 11.44 18.44
C PRO A 519 -15.26 11.21 19.03
N GLY A 520 -14.89 12.03 20.02
CA GLY A 520 -13.60 11.95 20.69
C GLY A 520 -12.56 12.92 20.14
N GLY A 521 -11.42 12.98 20.83
CA GLY A 521 -10.26 13.76 20.40
C GLY A 521 -9.46 13.05 19.30
N LEU A 522 -8.45 13.75 18.79
CA LEU A 522 -7.47 13.23 17.85
C LEU A 522 -6.13 13.10 18.56
N THR A 523 -5.54 11.91 18.53
CA THR A 523 -4.16 11.71 18.98
C THR A 523 -3.23 11.65 17.78
N PHE A 524 -1.94 11.84 18.03
CA PHE A 524 -0.91 11.60 17.03
C PHE A 524 0.25 10.79 17.60
N ARG A 525 0.95 10.09 16.71
CA ARG A 525 2.24 9.44 16.92
C ARG A 525 3.17 9.78 15.75
N ILE A 526 4.30 10.43 16.02
CA ILE A 526 5.38 10.62 15.04
C ILE A 526 6.36 9.47 15.22
N ILE A 527 6.45 8.60 14.21
CA ILE A 527 7.32 7.43 14.30
C ILE A 527 8.79 7.87 14.32
N ASN A 528 9.62 7.05 14.96
CA ASN A 528 11.05 7.22 14.87
C ASN A 528 11.66 6.40 13.74
N THR A 529 12.69 6.96 13.14
CA THR A 529 13.56 6.29 12.18
C THR A 529 14.98 6.53 12.64
N ALA A 530 15.81 5.50 12.57
CA ALA A 530 17.22 5.60 12.87
C ALA A 530 18.00 4.75 11.88
N THR A 531 19.04 5.35 11.30
CA THR A 531 20.08 4.64 10.58
C THR A 531 21.29 4.51 11.49
N GLY A 532 21.94 3.37 11.43
CA GLY A 532 23.37 3.30 11.69
C GLY A 532 23.90 2.40 10.60
N PRO A 533 24.81 2.86 9.73
CA PRO A 533 26.20 3.08 10.12
C PRO A 533 26.94 4.04 9.15
N GLU A 534 28.27 4.17 9.26
CA GLU A 534 29.19 4.49 8.14
C GLU A 534 30.65 4.64 8.65
N GLY A 535 31.36 3.52 8.90
CA GLY A 535 32.78 3.54 9.29
C GLY A 535 33.10 3.95 10.74
#